data_AF-A0A1M7Y9Z1-F1
#
_entry.id   AF-A0A1M7Y9Z1-F1
#
_cell.length_a   1.000
_cell.length_b   1.000
_cell.length_c   1.000
_cell.angle_alpha   90.00
_cell.angle_beta   90.00
_cell.angle_gamma   90.00
#
_symmetry.space_group_name_H-M   'P 1'
#
loop_
_entity.id
_entity.type
_entity.pdbx_description
1 polymer ?
#
loop_
_entity_poly.entity_id
_entity_poly.type
_entity_poly.pdbx_seq_one_letter_code
_entity_poly.pdbx_strand_id
1 'polypeptide(L)' 'MTQQQALKILMLSPLYFKLATVERMQLIKEYCRLYVEVTKIPKNREGNNQ' A
#
# COMPACT_ATOMS: atom_id res chain seq x y z
N MET A 1 -1.15 0.58 -7.91
CA MET A 1 -1.81 1.37 -6.85
C MET A 1 -1.56 2.85 -7.11
N THR A 2 -2.61 3.66 -7.25
CA THR A 2 -2.49 5.13 -7.35
C THR A 2 -2.72 5.80 -5.99
N GLN A 3 -2.29 7.05 -5.83
CA GLN A 3 -2.53 7.80 -4.59
C GLN A 3 -4.03 7.97 -4.28
N GLN A 4 -4.87 8.17 -5.30
CA GLN A 4 -6.33 8.27 -5.12
C GLN A 4 -6.94 6.95 -4.65
N GLN A 5 -6.46 5.81 -5.15
CA GLN A 5 -6.91 4.49 -4.69
C GLN A 5 -6.46 4.24 -3.24
N ALA A 6 -5.21 4.54 -2.91
CA ALA A 6 -4.69 4.44 -1.55
C ALA A 6 -5.48 5.33 -0.56
N LEU A 7 -5.80 6.56 -0.97
CA LEU A 7 -6.62 7.48 -0.17
C LEU A 7 -7.98 6.87 0.19
N LYS A 8 -8.69 6.30 -0.79
CA LYS A 8 -10.00 5.67 -0.58
C LYS A 8 -9.94 4.54 0.44
N ILE A 9 -8.86 3.75 0.43
CA ILE A 9 -8.64 2.64 1.37
C ILE A 9 -8.30 3.19 2.76
N LEU A 10 -7.33 4.11 2.83
CA LEU A 10 -6.84 4.63 4.11
C LEU A 10 -7.93 5.40 4.87
N MET A 11 -8.83 6.09 4.17
CA MET A 11 -9.98 6.77 4.77
C MET A 11 -10.98 5.83 5.45
N LEU A 12 -10.93 4.52 5.20
CA LEU A 12 -11.76 3.54 5.91
C LEU A 12 -11.29 3.33 7.36
N SER A 13 -10.06 3.71 7.69
CA SER A 13 -9.53 3.59 9.04
C SER A 13 -9.70 4.90 9.82
N PRO A 14 -10.29 4.88 11.04
CA PRO A 14 -10.35 6.06 11.91
C PRO A 14 -8.98 6.66 12.24
N LEU A 15 -7.91 5.86 12.14
CA LEU A 15 -6.53 6.31 12.36
C LEU A 15 -6.13 7.40 11.36
N TYR A 16 -6.59 7.31 10.11
CA TYR A 16 -6.25 8.28 9.07
C TYR A 16 -6.64 9.71 9.45
N PHE A 17 -7.78 9.87 10.11
CA PHE A 17 -8.29 11.18 10.54
C PHE A 17 -7.59 11.75 11.77
N LYS A 18 -6.87 10.92 12.53
CA LYS A 18 -6.07 11.37 13.69
C LYS A 18 -4.72 11.96 13.28
N LEU A 19 -4.27 11.69 12.07
CA LEU A 19 -2.99 12.17 11.54
C LEU A 19 -3.10 13.61 11.02
N ALA A 20 -2.02 14.37 11.17
CA ALA A 20 -1.85 15.67 10.52
C ALA A 20 -1.71 15.51 9.00
N THR A 21 -1.95 16.59 8.25
CA THR A 21 -1.93 16.56 6.78
C THR A 21 -0.60 16.03 6.21
N VAL A 22 0.53 16.43 6.80
CA VAL A 22 1.87 15.99 6.37
C VAL A 22 2.04 14.49 6.57
N GLU A 23 1.60 13.96 7.71
CA GLU A 23 1.66 12.53 8.05
C GLU A 23 0.76 11.71 7.13
N ARG A 24 -0.44 12.21 6.79
CA ARG A 24 -1.32 11.56 5.82
C ARG A 24 -0.67 11.45 4.44
N MET A 25 0.03 12.49 3.99
CA MET A 25 0.73 12.46 2.70
C MET A 25 1.88 11.44 2.72
N GLN A 26 2.62 11.34 3.82
CA GLN A 26 3.66 10.33 4.00
C GLN A 26 3.06 8.91 4.00
N LEU A 27 1.98 8.70 4.75
CA LEU A 27 1.28 7.42 4.82
C LEU A 27 0.77 6.95 3.44
N ILE A 28 0.20 7.85 2.64
CA ILE A 28 -0.27 7.53 1.28
C ILE A 28 0.89 7.09 0.39
N LYS A 29 2.03 7.81 0.42
CA LYS A 29 3.22 7.47 -0.37
C LYS A 29 3.76 6.10 0.03
N GLU A 30 3.88 5.86 1.33
CA GLU A 30 4.41 4.62 1.86
C GLU A 30 3.51 3.42 1.55
N TYR A 31 2.19 3.58 1.71
CA TYR A 31 1.23 2.55 1.32
C TYR A 31 1.34 2.19 -0.17
N CYS A 32 1.47 3.19 -1.05
CA CYS A 32 1.64 2.94 -2.48
C CYS A 32 2.94 2.18 -2.78
N ARG A 33 4.04 2.54 -2.12
CA ARG A 33 5.34 1.87 -2.26
C ARG A 33 5.26 0.41 -1.82
N LEU A 34 4.78 0.16 -0.60
CA LEU A 34 4.66 -1.18 -0.03
C LEU A 34 3.71 -2.07 -0.82
N TYR A 35 2.59 -1.51 -1.30
CA TYR A 35 1.67 -2.26 -2.16
C TYR A 35 2.37 -2.76 -3.42
N VAL A 36 3.18 -1.90 -4.06
CA VAL A 36 3.95 -2.28 -5.25
C VAL A 36 4.98 -3.36 -4.93
N GLU A 37 5.68 -3.26 -3.80
CA GLU A 37 6.65 -4.28 -3.36
C GLU A 37 5.99 -5.64 -3.13
N VAL A 38 4.85 -5.67 -2.42
CA VAL A 38 4.14 -6.90 -2.10
C VAL A 38 3.44 -7.51 -3.32
N THR A 39 3.01 -6.69 -4.28
CA THR A 39 2.32 -7.21 -5.49
C THR A 39 3.26 -7.58 -6.63
N LYS A 40 4.52 -7.12 -6.58
CA LYS A 40 5.58 -7.52 -7.53
C LYS A 40 6.22 -8.88 -7.19
N ILE A 41 5.48 -9.82 -6.60
CA ILE A 41 5.98 -11.19 -6.39
C ILE A 41 6.45 -11.72 -7.75
N PRO A 42 7.74 -12.07 -7.92
CA PRO A 42 8.18 -12.72 -9.14
C PRO A 42 7.45 -14.07 -9.25
N LYS A 43 6.94 -14.39 -10.44
CA LYS A 43 6.25 -15.66 -10.78
C LYS A 43 7.08 -16.94 -10.58
N ASN A 44 8.22 -16.90 -9.89
CA ASN A 44 9.10 -18.07 -9.69
C ASN A 44 8.82 -18.79 -8.36
N ARG A 45 7.55 -19.15 -8.12
CA ARG A 45 7.20 -20.23 -7.19
C ARG A 45 6.24 -21.21 -7.88
N GLU A 46 6.54 -21.55 -9.12
CA GLU A 46 6.07 -22.82 -9.68
C GLU A 46 7.11 -23.87 -9.30
N GLY A 47 6.61 -24.96 -8.71
CA GLY A 47 7.37 -25.88 -7.88
C GLY A 47 8.52 -26.57 -8.60
N ASN A 48 9.63 -26.70 -7.88
CA ASN A 48 10.58 -27.77 -8.15
C ASN A 48 10.24 -28.91 -7.19
N ASN A 49 9.40 -29.82 -7.67
CA ASN A 49 9.23 -31.14 -7.10
C ASN A 49 8.93 -32.10 -8.26
N GLN A 50 9.97 -32.41 -9.02
CA GLN A 50 10.01 -33.59 -9.87
C GLN A 50 11.44 -34.09 -10.00
#